data_AF-A0A7V4Y287-F1
#
_entry.id   AF-A0A7V4Y287-F1
#
_cell.length_a   1.000
_cell.length_b   1.000
_cell.length_c   1.000
_cell.angle_alpha   90.00
_cell.angle_beta   90.00
_cell.angle_gamma   90.00
#
_symmetry.space_group_name_H-M   'P 1'
#
loop_
_entity.id
_entity.type
_entity.pdbx_description
1 polymer ?
#
loop_
_entity_poly.entity_id
_entity_poly.type
_entity_poly.pdbx_seq_one_letter_code
_entity_poly.pdbx_strand_id
1 'polypeptide(L)'
;MTGVAFAIVVTIWMAYLILKKYKAQTVIFLGGMILLAGAILLGKPIIAGKETTGFAWFDIFKLIESLLSSRVGGLGLMIMSVVGFVRYMDHIGASKAFVHLGTKPLAFFRSPYTVLAMAYIVGQMMKASIISAAGL
;
A
#
# COMPACT_ATOMS: atom_id res chain seq x y z
N MET A 1 -24.75 -19.31 0.42
CA MET A 1 -24.14 -19.50 1.76
C MET A 1 -22.78 -20.20 1.70
N THR A 2 -22.57 -21.15 0.77
CA THR A 2 -21.29 -21.88 0.56
C THR A 2 -20.08 -20.98 0.30
N GLY A 3 -20.22 -19.93 -0.53
CA GLY A 3 -19.12 -18.99 -0.81
C GLY A 3 -18.66 -18.16 0.40
N VAL A 4 -19.58 -17.83 1.31
CA VAL A 4 -19.24 -17.07 2.53
C VAL A 4 -18.48 -17.96 3.51
N ALA A 5 -18.91 -19.22 3.67
CA ALA A 5 -18.19 -20.19 4.49
C ALA A 5 -16.76 -20.43 3.98
N PHE A 6 -16.59 -20.57 2.65
CA PHE A 6 -15.28 -20.69 2.03
C PHE A 6 -14.39 -19.46 2.30
N ALA A 7 -14.94 -18.24 2.13
CA ALA A 7 -14.19 -17.01 2.38
C ALA A 7 -13.72 -16.86 3.84
N ILE A 8 -14.55 -17.27 4.81
CA ILE A 8 -14.21 -17.25 6.23
C ILE A 8 -13.03 -18.20 6.52
N VAL A 9 -13.09 -19.43 6.00
CA VAL A 9 -12.00 -20.42 6.20
C VAL A 9 -10.68 -19.89 5.66
N VAL A 10 -10.68 -19.33 4.44
CA VAL A 10 -9.47 -18.77 3.82
C VAL A 10 -8.97 -17.56 4.61
N THR A 11 -9.86 -16.71 5.12
CA THR A 11 -9.49 -15.53 5.92
C THR A 11 -8.85 -15.93 7.25
N ILE A 12 -9.39 -16.93 7.94
CA ILE A 12 -8.80 -17.46 9.19
C ILE A 12 -7.41 -18.05 8.90
N TRP A 13 -7.27 -18.79 7.80
CA TRP A 13 -5.98 -19.35 7.38
C TRP A 13 -4.94 -18.26 7.08
N MET A 14 -5.33 -17.19 6.39
CA MET A 14 -4.48 -16.02 6.16
C MET A 14 -4.07 -15.33 7.46
N ALA A 15 -5.02 -15.11 8.38
CA ALA A 15 -4.74 -14.51 9.68
C ALA A 15 -3.74 -15.34 10.49
N TYR A 16 -3.88 -16.68 10.48
CA TYR A 16 -2.94 -17.59 11.11
C TYR A 16 -1.52 -17.47 10.53
N LEU A 17 -1.40 -17.40 9.19
CA LEU A 17 -0.11 -17.20 8.53
C LEU A 17 0.54 -15.85 8.87
N ILE A 18 -0.25 -14.78 8.98
CA ILE A 18 0.27 -13.47 9.41
C ILE A 18 0.80 -13.54 10.85
N LEU A 19 0.06 -14.19 11.76
CA LEU A 19 0.49 -14.39 13.15
C LEU A 19 1.78 -15.23 13.25
N LYS A 20 1.99 -16.16 12.33
CA LYS A 20 3.23 -16.96 12.22
C LYS A 20 4.42 -16.19 11.61
N LYS A 21 4.32 -14.84 11.53
CA LYS A 21 5.35 -13.92 11.02
C LYS A 21 5.70 -14.10 9.54
N TYR A 22 4.82 -14.68 8.73
CA TYR A 22 4.97 -14.62 7.28
C TYR A 22 4.70 -13.18 6.78
N LYS A 23 5.33 -12.81 5.65
CA LYS A 23 5.14 -11.49 5.05
C LYS A 23 3.68 -11.29 4.66
N ALA A 24 3.00 -10.35 5.30
CA ALA A 24 1.57 -10.10 5.10
C ALA A 24 1.21 -9.87 3.63
N GLN A 25 2.05 -9.15 2.88
CA GLN A 25 1.83 -8.91 1.44
C GLN A 25 1.71 -10.20 0.64
N THR A 26 2.61 -11.16 0.86
CA THR A 26 2.58 -12.45 0.15
C THR A 26 1.39 -13.29 0.56
N VAL A 27 1.06 -13.31 1.86
CA VAL A 27 -0.08 -14.07 2.40
C VAL A 27 -1.40 -13.52 1.85
N ILE A 28 -1.56 -12.21 1.81
CA ILE A 28 -2.77 -11.55 1.29
C ILE A 28 -2.90 -11.75 -0.22
N PHE A 29 -1.78 -11.67 -0.95
CA PHE A 29 -1.78 -11.91 -2.39
C PHE A 29 -2.18 -13.36 -2.72
N LEU A 30 -1.55 -14.34 -2.05
CA LEU A 30 -1.85 -15.77 -2.24
C LEU A 30 -3.29 -16.09 -1.83
N GLY A 31 -3.75 -15.55 -0.70
CA GLY A 31 -5.13 -15.70 -0.23
C GLY A 31 -6.14 -15.09 -1.20
N GLY A 32 -5.85 -13.92 -1.77
CA GLY A 32 -6.64 -13.31 -2.83
C GLY A 32 -6.76 -14.19 -4.07
N MET A 33 -5.66 -14.82 -4.51
CA MET A 33 -5.69 -15.77 -5.64
C MET A 33 -6.54 -17.00 -5.33
N ILE A 34 -6.45 -17.55 -4.11
CA ILE A 34 -7.27 -18.70 -3.68
C ILE A 34 -8.76 -18.33 -3.64
N LEU A 35 -9.10 -17.12 -3.16
CA LEU A 35 -10.47 -16.62 -3.15
C LEU A 35 -11.03 -16.44 -4.57
N LEU A 36 -10.23 -15.88 -5.48
CA LEU A 36 -10.60 -15.74 -6.89
C LEU A 36 -10.77 -17.10 -7.57
N ALA A 37 -9.86 -18.05 -7.36
CA ALA A 37 -9.99 -19.42 -7.85
C ALA A 37 -11.29 -20.10 -7.33
N GLY A 38 -11.60 -19.91 -6.05
CA GLY A 38 -12.86 -20.39 -5.45
C GLY A 38 -14.10 -19.75 -6.09
N ALA A 39 -14.06 -18.45 -6.40
CA ALA A 39 -15.19 -17.75 -7.02
C ALA A 39 -15.55 -18.31 -8.41
N ILE A 40 -14.56 -18.70 -9.23
CA ILE A 40 -14.78 -19.38 -10.52
C ILE A 40 -15.43 -20.75 -10.33
N LEU A 41 -14.95 -21.55 -9.36
CA LEU A 41 -15.52 -22.87 -9.07
C LEU A 41 -16.97 -22.78 -8.57
N LEU A 42 -17.33 -21.68 -7.92
CA LEU A 42 -18.68 -21.36 -7.46
C LEU A 42 -19.57 -20.73 -8.57
N GLY A 43 -19.07 -20.61 -9.81
CA GLY A 43 -19.81 -20.07 -10.95
C GLY A 43 -20.08 -18.56 -10.88
N LYS A 44 -19.37 -17.83 -10.03
CA LYS A 44 -19.51 -16.37 -9.90
C LYS A 44 -18.59 -15.67 -10.91
N PRO A 45 -19.11 -14.83 -11.81
CA PRO A 45 -18.27 -14.09 -12.74
C PRO A 45 -17.37 -13.11 -11.97
N ILE A 46 -16.07 -13.19 -12.24
CA ILE A 46 -15.04 -12.34 -11.61
C ILE A 46 -14.89 -11.02 -12.36
N ILE A 47 -15.24 -11.02 -13.64
CA ILE A 47 -15.16 -9.86 -14.55
C ILE A 47 -16.53 -9.69 -15.22
N ALA A 48 -16.96 -8.44 -15.46
CA ALA A 48 -18.16 -8.16 -16.24
C ALA A 48 -18.02 -8.70 -17.67
N GLY A 49 -19.03 -9.41 -18.18
CA GLY A 49 -18.96 -10.29 -19.36
C GLY A 49 -18.54 -9.68 -20.71
N LYS A 50 -18.28 -8.37 -20.80
CA LYS A 50 -17.69 -7.73 -21.99
C LYS A 50 -16.15 -7.74 -22.02
N GLU A 51 -15.51 -8.03 -20.89
CA GLU A 51 -14.05 -8.01 -20.70
C GLU A 51 -13.46 -9.41 -20.45
N THR A 52 -14.28 -10.46 -20.51
CA THR A 52 -13.84 -11.85 -20.28
C THR A 52 -12.94 -12.32 -21.42
N THR A 53 -11.84 -13.00 -21.05
CA THR A 53 -10.86 -13.57 -21.98
C THR A 53 -11.33 -14.85 -22.69
N GLY A 54 -12.56 -15.29 -22.43
CA GLY A 54 -13.14 -16.54 -22.94
C GLY A 54 -12.79 -17.78 -22.11
N PHE A 55 -11.79 -17.71 -21.23
CA PHE A 55 -11.39 -18.80 -20.33
C PHE A 55 -11.36 -18.33 -18.87
N ALA A 56 -12.16 -18.96 -18.01
CA ALA A 56 -12.39 -18.50 -16.64
C ALA A 56 -11.10 -18.40 -15.79
N TRP A 57 -10.08 -19.20 -16.07
CA TRP A 57 -8.80 -19.13 -15.34
C TRP A 57 -7.91 -17.96 -15.76
N PHE A 58 -7.96 -17.55 -17.03
CA PHE A 58 -7.19 -16.41 -17.53
C PHE A 58 -7.80 -15.07 -17.05
N ASP A 59 -9.09 -15.06 -16.71
CA ASP A 59 -9.74 -13.90 -16.08
C ASP A 59 -9.14 -13.57 -14.69
N ILE A 60 -8.60 -14.56 -13.95
CA ILE A 60 -7.88 -14.28 -12.68
C ILE A 60 -6.65 -13.41 -12.95
N PHE A 61 -5.83 -13.81 -13.93
CA PHE A 61 -4.61 -13.08 -14.28
C PHE A 61 -4.93 -11.70 -14.84
N LYS A 62 -5.95 -11.58 -15.69
CA LYS A 62 -6.38 -10.29 -16.24
C LYS A 62 -6.87 -9.32 -15.15
N LEU A 63 -7.62 -9.82 -14.16
CA LEU A 63 -8.05 -8.99 -13.03
C LEU A 63 -6.85 -8.51 -12.19
N ILE A 64 -5.91 -9.42 -11.89
CA ILE A 64 -4.70 -9.08 -11.15
C ILE A 64 -3.86 -8.06 -11.92
N GLU A 65 -3.68 -8.27 -13.23
CA GLU A 65 -2.95 -7.35 -14.10
C GLU A 65 -3.59 -5.96 -14.12
N SER A 66 -4.91 -5.88 -14.27
CA SER A 66 -5.65 -4.60 -14.26
C SER A 66 -5.50 -3.87 -12.92
N LEU A 67 -5.62 -4.58 -11.79
CA LEU A 67 -5.45 -4.02 -10.45
C LEU A 67 -4.00 -3.59 -10.18
N LEU A 68 -3.02 -4.36 -10.64
CA LEU A 68 -1.61 -4.00 -10.51
C LEU A 68 -1.25 -2.83 -11.41
N SER A 69 -1.69 -2.83 -12.68
CA SER A 69 -1.42 -1.77 -13.65
C SER A 69 -1.99 -0.43 -13.18
N SER A 70 -3.24 -0.41 -12.71
CA SER A 70 -3.85 0.82 -12.15
C SER A 70 -3.11 1.35 -10.92
N ARG A 71 -2.70 0.46 -10.00
CA ARG A 71 -1.96 0.85 -8.79
C ARG A 71 -0.53 1.27 -9.08
N VAL A 72 0.19 0.52 -9.92
CA VAL A 72 1.57 0.83 -10.33
C VAL A 72 1.59 2.10 -11.16
N GLY A 73 0.63 2.29 -12.06
CA GLY A 73 0.45 3.54 -12.79
C GLY A 73 0.20 4.71 -11.85
N GLY A 74 -0.84 4.67 -11.02
CA GLY A 74 -1.20 5.78 -10.14
C GLY A 74 -0.14 6.07 -9.06
N LEU A 75 0.17 5.08 -8.23
CA LEU A 75 1.12 5.24 -7.12
C LEU A 75 2.56 5.37 -7.62
N GLY A 76 2.96 4.61 -8.63
CA GLY A 76 4.31 4.67 -9.19
C GLY A 76 4.60 6.04 -9.80
N LEU A 77 3.68 6.59 -10.60
CA LEU A 77 3.84 7.94 -11.16
C LEU A 77 3.86 9.03 -10.08
N MET A 78 3.02 8.90 -9.04
CA MET A 78 3.04 9.82 -7.91
C MET A 78 4.38 9.79 -7.17
N ILE A 79 4.89 8.61 -6.82
CA ILE A 79 6.19 8.45 -6.14
C ILE A 79 7.32 8.97 -7.03
N MET A 80 7.34 8.64 -8.32
CA MET A 80 8.37 9.14 -9.25
C MET A 80 8.38 10.67 -9.33
N SER A 81 7.20 11.29 -9.33
CA SER A 81 7.07 12.75 -9.36
C SER A 81 7.61 13.39 -8.09
N VAL A 82 7.24 12.85 -6.91
CA VAL A 82 7.72 13.32 -5.60
C VAL A 82 9.24 13.13 -5.49
N VAL A 83 9.75 11.96 -5.86
CA VAL A 83 11.20 11.68 -5.83
C VAL A 83 11.96 12.58 -6.80
N GLY A 84 11.41 12.85 -7.99
CA GLY A 84 11.98 13.80 -8.95
C GLY A 84 12.09 15.20 -8.38
N PHE A 85 11.03 15.69 -7.73
CA PHE A 85 11.04 16.97 -7.02
C PHE A 85 12.08 17.00 -5.89
N VAL A 86 12.14 15.96 -5.05
CA VAL A 86 13.12 15.86 -3.95
C VAL A 86 14.55 15.88 -4.49
N ARG A 87 14.82 15.14 -5.57
CA ARG A 87 16.15 15.12 -6.22
C ARG A 87 16.52 16.48 -6.79
N TYR A 88 15.58 17.17 -7.42
CA TYR A 88 15.82 18.52 -7.93
C TYR A 88 16.10 19.51 -6.79
N MET A 89 15.33 19.46 -5.71
CA MET A 89 15.49 20.31 -4.54
C MET A 89 16.83 20.08 -3.81
N ASP A 90 17.32 18.85 -3.79
CA ASP A 90 18.65 18.52 -3.27
C ASP A 90 19.77 19.01 -4.20
N HIS A 91 19.59 18.88 -5.53
CA HIS A 91 20.56 19.33 -6.52
C HIS A 91 20.83 20.84 -6.43
N ILE A 92 19.80 21.66 -6.23
CA ILE A 92 19.94 23.12 -6.06
C ILE A 92 20.37 23.52 -4.63
N GLY A 93 20.53 22.56 -3.71
CA GLY A 93 20.90 22.81 -2.31
C GLY A 93 19.78 23.35 -1.42
N ALA A 94 18.57 23.54 -1.94
CA ALA A 94 17.41 24.04 -1.19
C ALA A 94 17.00 23.08 -0.07
N SER A 95 17.13 21.77 -0.27
CA SER A 95 16.88 20.76 0.77
C SER A 95 17.71 21.01 2.03
N LYS A 96 19.02 21.30 1.85
CA LYS A 96 19.95 21.57 2.96
C LYS A 96 19.62 22.88 3.67
N ALA A 97 19.27 23.93 2.92
CA ALA A 97 18.85 25.21 3.48
C ALA A 97 17.55 25.07 4.30
N PHE A 98 16.59 24.30 3.79
CA PHE A 98 15.33 24.03 4.48
C PHE A 98 15.55 23.26 5.79
N VAL A 99 16.38 22.21 5.78
CA VAL A 99 16.74 21.46 6.99
C VAL A 99 17.49 22.36 8.00
N HIS A 100 18.38 23.22 7.54
CA HIS A 100 19.09 24.15 8.42
C HIS A 100 18.13 25.14 9.12
N LEU A 101 17.16 25.68 8.39
CA LEU A 101 16.13 26.55 8.97
C LEU A 101 15.20 25.80 9.92
N GLY A 102 14.83 24.55 9.59
CA GLY A 102 13.96 23.71 10.44
C GLY A 102 14.64 23.21 11.71
N THR A 103 15.95 22.97 11.67
CA THR A 103 16.73 22.52 12.85
C THR A 103 17.08 23.66 13.81
N LYS A 104 17.10 24.91 13.33
CA LYS A 104 17.39 26.11 14.15
C LYS A 104 16.46 26.28 15.36
N PRO A 105 15.11 26.20 15.26
CA PRO A 105 14.23 26.23 16.43
C PRO A 105 14.30 24.95 17.27
N LEU A 106 14.63 23.80 16.66
CA LEU A 106 14.78 22.54 17.38
C LEU A 106 16.02 22.50 18.26
N ALA A 107 17.10 23.18 17.87
CA ALA A 107 18.33 23.28 18.66
C ALA A 107 18.13 24.00 20.01
N PHE A 108 17.04 24.75 20.17
CA PHE A 108 16.64 25.33 21.46
C PHE A 108 16.27 24.25 22.49
N PHE A 109 15.73 23.11 22.04
CA PHE A 109 15.36 21.99 22.89
C PHE A 109 16.55 21.02 23.05
N ARG A 110 17.21 21.09 24.22
CA ARG A 110 18.40 20.25 24.54
C ARG A 110 18.10 18.77 24.80
N SER A 111 16.82 18.39 25.01
CA SER A 111 16.43 17.01 25.27
C SER A 111 16.01 16.29 23.99
N PRO A 112 16.73 15.24 23.56
CA PRO A 112 16.37 14.44 22.38
C PRO A 112 14.96 13.84 22.47
N TYR A 113 14.51 13.48 23.69
CA TYR A 113 13.19 12.90 23.93
C TYR A 113 12.05 13.89 23.70
N THR A 114 12.25 15.18 24.02
CA THR A 114 11.24 16.22 23.79
C THR A 114 11.07 16.48 22.30
N VAL A 115 12.17 16.49 21.54
CA VAL A 115 12.15 16.61 20.07
C VAL A 115 11.44 15.40 19.45
N LEU A 116 11.73 14.19 19.94
CA LEU A 116 11.06 12.97 19.48
C LEU A 116 9.54 13.02 19.71
N ALA A 117 9.10 13.48 20.89
CA ALA A 117 7.69 13.61 21.22
C ALA A 117 6.98 14.64 20.31
N MET A 118 7.61 15.79 20.04
CA MET A 118 7.05 16.78 19.11
C MET A 118 6.99 16.24 17.67
N ALA A 119 8.06 15.57 17.20
CA ALA A 119 8.09 14.96 15.88
C ALA A 119 7.00 13.88 15.74
N TYR A 120 6.72 13.12 16.80
CA TYR A 120 5.62 12.16 16.81
C TYR A 120 4.25 12.83 16.65
N ILE A 121 3.99 13.92 17.38
CA ILE A 121 2.73 14.67 17.26
C ILE A 121 2.56 15.20 15.84
N VAL A 122 3.60 15.84 15.29
CA VAL A 122 3.59 16.36 13.91
C VAL A 122 3.37 15.23 12.90
N GLY A 123 4.06 14.10 13.05
CA GLY A 123 3.89 12.93 12.19
C GLY A 123 2.48 12.35 12.25
N GLN A 124 1.83 12.36 13.41
CA GLN A 124 0.43 11.94 13.54
C GLN A 124 -0.54 12.94 12.88
N MET A 125 -0.27 14.25 12.96
CA MET A 125 -1.04 15.25 12.22
C MET A 125 -0.87 15.08 10.69
N MET A 126 0.34 14.75 10.23
CA MET A 126 0.59 14.46 8.82
C MET A 126 -0.17 13.21 8.34
N LYS A 127 -0.26 12.16 9.17
CA LYS A 127 -1.07 10.97 8.87
C LYS A 127 -2.56 11.28 8.73
N ALA A 128 -3.08 12.26 9.46
CA ALA A 128 -4.47 12.68 9.30
C ALA A 128 -4.72 13.38 7.95
N SER A 129 -3.71 14.11 7.45
CA SER A 129 -3.80 14.83 6.16
C SER A 129 -3.43 13.96 4.95
N ILE A 130 -2.52 12.99 5.11
CA ILE A 130 -2.07 12.08 4.05
C ILE A 130 -2.62 10.68 4.35
N ILE A 131 -3.73 10.34 3.70
CA ILE A 131 -4.40 9.04 3.85
C ILE A 131 -3.58 7.91 3.16
N SER A 132 -2.65 8.27 2.26
CA SER A 132 -1.84 7.31 1.50
C SER A 132 -0.53 6.97 2.22
N ALA A 133 -0.35 5.71 2.61
CA ALA A 133 0.89 5.19 3.19
C ALA A 133 2.12 5.30 2.28
N ALA A 134 1.93 5.52 0.97
CA ALA A 134 3.00 5.68 0.00
C ALA A 134 3.49 7.13 -0.16
N GLY A 135 2.73 8.11 0.36
CA GLY A 135 3.07 9.53 0.32
C GLY A 135 3.53 10.10 1.66
N LEU A 136 3.61 9.27 2.70
CA LEU A 136 4.14 9.57 4.03
C LEU A 136 5.63 9.25 4.12
#